data_AF-A0A317VLZ1-F1
#
_entry.id   AF-A0A317VLZ1-F1
#
_cell.length_a   1.000
_cell.length_b   1.000
_cell.length_c   1.000
_cell.angle_alpha   90.00
_cell.angle_beta   90.00
_cell.angle_gamma   90.00
#
_symmetry.space_group_name_H-M   'P 1'
#
loop_
_entity.id
_entity.type
_entity.pdbx_description
1 polymer ?
#
loop_
_entity_poly.entity_id
_entity_poly.type
_entity_poly.pdbx_seq_one_letter_code
_entity_poly.pdbx_strand_id
1 'polypeptide(L)'
;MDSLWYEMLNDTLCYANLWALACLIALVFTWQVSLRIAAHLRRLASFTDSRQLYHRMPRPRMAWLKRHLFDAPLLRTRHNREWQLSSAVNMGTLPGRFHALLLAGIVAMNVALCTNTVPYGDKESTVAELIRNRAGFMATANLFPLLVMSGRNNPLIRLLGVSFDTWNLLHRWLGRIVVLEALTHVIAWGVPKVQEYGWATALGTLKKPFMFNGLMCLIALLVILCQSPSPIRHAFYETFLHLHIALACVAVGFIWHHVYRYSCRYYLYAAVAFWAFERLTRFVILGYRNYRVGHRTTAYLEALPGDAVRVTLQLARPWTFAPGQYCFIYIPSIGGWTSHPFSIAWGETGPSFPGSFNEKVQLETGDDMVLEDLNSRKASSISLLIRRRTGFTDRLYRKAETHARLQMPPDNIGHPNGMGPAGGRPPSTDFRATPLKVSALVEGPYGDLHSLDSYGTVMLFAGGVGITHCLPFIHHLVQGHSDGTVAARRVTLVWIIQSPEHLDWIRPWMTTILGMEGRRDVLRIQLFITRPRNPREIRSPSETVQMFPGRPNVDTLLRMEGEHQVGAMGVMVCGNGALSDDVRRACRQRQGGYQLDFIEESFTW
;
A
#
# COMPACT_ATOMS: atom_id res chain seq x y z
N MET A 1 -25.52 21.37 -40.95
CA MET A 1 -24.39 21.98 -40.21
C MET A 1 -24.39 21.53 -38.75
N ASP A 2 -25.55 21.33 -38.12
CA ASP A 2 -25.63 21.00 -36.69
C ASP A 2 -25.10 19.60 -36.29
N SER A 3 -25.27 18.57 -37.13
CA SER A 3 -24.81 17.20 -36.81
C SER A 3 -23.29 17.06 -36.74
N LEU A 4 -22.57 17.62 -37.72
CA LEU A 4 -21.10 17.59 -37.78
C LEU A 4 -20.47 18.39 -36.62
N TRP A 5 -21.13 19.49 -36.21
CA TRP A 5 -20.75 20.24 -35.02
C TRP A 5 -20.83 19.37 -33.76
N TYR A 6 -21.94 18.65 -33.53
CA TYR A 6 -22.07 17.79 -32.37
C TYR A 6 -21.08 16.63 -32.34
N GLU A 7 -20.75 16.05 -33.49
CA GLU A 7 -19.71 15.02 -33.61
C GLU A 7 -18.33 15.56 -33.25
N MET A 8 -17.90 16.68 -33.82
CA MET A 8 -16.63 17.35 -33.45
C MET A 8 -16.58 17.72 -31.96
N LEU A 9 -17.73 18.15 -31.43
CA LEU A 9 -17.84 18.47 -30.02
C LEU A 9 -17.66 17.23 -29.13
N ASN A 10 -18.05 16.01 -29.55
CA ASN A 10 -17.83 14.80 -28.74
C ASN A 10 -16.34 14.56 -28.50
N ASP A 11 -15.54 14.60 -29.56
CA ASP A 11 -14.09 14.46 -29.44
C ASP A 11 -13.47 15.59 -28.62
N THR A 12 -13.94 16.83 -28.82
CA THR A 12 -13.48 18.00 -28.04
C THR A 12 -13.74 17.84 -26.54
N LEU A 13 -14.91 17.32 -26.14
CA LEU A 13 -15.21 17.06 -24.72
C LEU A 13 -14.36 15.92 -24.14
N CYS A 14 -14.08 14.88 -24.93
CA CYS A 14 -13.14 13.83 -24.53
C CYS A 14 -11.73 14.39 -24.30
N TYR A 15 -11.25 15.26 -25.20
CA TYR A 15 -9.97 15.94 -24.99
C TYR A 15 -10.00 16.84 -23.76
N ALA A 16 -11.08 17.58 -23.53
CA ALA A 16 -11.24 18.41 -22.34
C ALA A 16 -11.18 17.58 -21.04
N ASN A 17 -11.81 16.40 -21.00
CA ASN A 17 -11.72 15.45 -19.89
C ASN A 17 -10.26 15.04 -19.63
N LEU A 18 -9.56 14.58 -20.67
CA LEU A 18 -8.17 14.13 -20.55
C LEU A 18 -7.22 15.27 -20.14
N TRP A 19 -7.41 16.47 -20.69
CA TRP A 19 -6.65 17.65 -20.29
C TRP A 19 -6.94 18.06 -18.84
N ALA A 20 -8.19 18.00 -18.40
CA ALA A 20 -8.54 18.28 -16.99
C ALA A 20 -7.83 17.30 -16.04
N LEU A 21 -7.82 16.01 -16.38
CA LEU A 21 -7.07 15.00 -15.61
C LEU A 21 -5.55 15.24 -15.67
N ALA A 22 -5.01 15.65 -16.82
CA ALA A 22 -3.59 16.00 -16.96
C ALA A 22 -3.20 17.23 -16.13
N CYS A 23 -4.03 18.28 -16.12
CA CYS A 23 -3.86 19.47 -15.30
C CYS A 23 -3.91 19.13 -13.81
N LEU A 24 -4.83 18.24 -13.40
CA LEU A 24 -4.88 17.73 -12.03
C LEU A 24 -3.58 16.99 -11.66
N ILE A 25 -3.07 16.13 -12.54
CA ILE A 25 -1.77 15.46 -12.35
C ILE A 25 -0.64 16.47 -12.19
N ALA A 26 -0.59 17.51 -13.04
CA ALA A 26 0.41 18.57 -12.96
C ALA A 26 0.30 19.38 -11.66
N LEU A 27 -0.91 19.67 -11.18
CA LEU A 27 -1.15 20.35 -9.90
C LEU A 27 -0.65 19.51 -8.72
N VAL A 28 -0.97 18.21 -8.71
CA VAL A 28 -0.47 17.30 -7.66
C VAL A 28 1.05 17.18 -7.73
N PHE A 29 1.62 17.08 -8.93
CA PHE A 29 3.07 17.02 -9.12
C PHE A 29 3.78 18.26 -8.58
N THR A 30 3.33 19.46 -8.97
CA THR A 30 3.92 20.73 -8.51
C THR A 30 3.82 20.89 -7.00
N TRP A 31 2.68 20.52 -6.41
CA TRP A 31 2.50 20.46 -4.96
C TRP A 31 3.52 19.53 -4.30
N GLN A 32 3.68 18.31 -4.80
CA GLN A 32 4.57 17.30 -4.22
C GLN A 32 6.04 17.66 -4.35
N VAL A 33 6.44 18.23 -5.49
CA VAL A 33 7.78 18.77 -5.67
C VAL A 33 8.05 19.89 -4.66
N SER A 34 7.08 20.79 -4.44
CA SER A 34 7.24 21.86 -3.44
C SER A 34 7.44 21.31 -2.02
N LEU A 35 6.71 20.25 -1.64
CA LEU A 35 6.89 19.58 -0.35
C LEU A 35 8.25 18.90 -0.22
N ARG A 36 8.73 18.24 -1.28
CA ARG A 36 10.06 17.60 -1.31
C ARG A 36 11.18 18.63 -1.19
N ILE A 37 11.08 19.75 -1.91
CA ILE A 37 12.03 20.86 -1.81
C ILE A 37 12.02 21.42 -0.39
N ALA A 38 10.83 21.68 0.19
CA ALA A 38 10.73 22.18 1.56
C ALA A 38 11.33 21.21 2.59
N ALA A 39 11.12 19.90 2.44
CA ALA A 39 11.73 18.88 3.29
C ALA A 39 13.25 18.84 3.11
N HIS A 40 13.75 18.92 1.88
CA HIS A 40 15.18 18.94 1.59
C HIS A 40 15.87 20.18 2.20
N LEU A 41 15.29 21.37 2.02
CA LEU A 41 15.80 22.61 2.63
C LEU A 41 15.78 22.53 4.16
N ARG A 42 14.72 21.96 4.75
CA ARG A 42 14.62 21.70 6.20
C ARG A 42 15.74 20.77 6.70
N ARG A 43 16.07 19.73 5.93
CA ARG A 43 17.21 18.83 6.24
C ARG A 43 18.53 19.58 6.18
N LEU A 44 18.80 20.35 5.13
CA LEU A 44 20.04 21.13 5.00
C LEU A 44 20.22 22.14 6.15
N ALA A 45 19.16 22.85 6.52
CA ALA A 45 19.19 23.81 7.62
C ALA A 45 19.52 23.15 8.98
N SER A 46 19.18 21.87 9.15
CA SER A 46 19.47 21.13 10.39
C SER A 46 20.96 20.81 10.61
N PHE A 47 21.78 20.91 9.56
CA PHE A 47 23.23 20.71 9.67
C PHE A 47 23.93 21.91 10.30
N THR A 48 23.36 23.11 10.17
CA THR A 48 23.89 24.34 10.77
C THR A 48 23.27 24.67 12.12
N ASP A 49 22.00 24.29 12.35
CA ASP A 49 21.28 24.54 13.60
C ASP A 49 20.85 23.23 14.27
N SER A 50 21.52 22.86 15.36
CA SER A 50 21.19 21.66 16.13
C SER A 50 19.86 21.75 16.88
N ARG A 51 19.38 22.97 17.19
CA ARG A 51 18.12 23.21 17.91
C ARG A 51 16.90 23.25 16.98
N GLN A 52 17.10 23.58 15.71
CA GLN A 52 16.09 23.60 14.64
C GLN A 52 14.83 24.42 14.98
N LEU A 53 15.00 25.56 15.67
CA LEU A 53 13.88 26.30 16.27
C LEU A 53 12.89 26.84 15.24
N TYR A 54 13.39 27.29 14.08
CA TYR A 54 12.55 27.82 13.00
C TYR A 54 11.53 26.80 12.50
N HIS A 55 11.95 25.54 12.37
CA HIS A 55 11.10 24.46 11.85
C HIS A 55 10.13 23.86 12.88
N ARG A 56 10.18 24.34 14.13
CA ARG A 56 9.22 23.98 15.18
C ARG A 56 7.90 24.76 15.06
N MET A 57 7.92 25.97 14.49
CA MET A 57 6.76 26.84 14.44
C MET A 57 5.75 26.41 13.35
N PRO A 58 4.50 26.09 13.71
CA PRO A 58 3.50 25.70 12.73
C PRO A 58 3.02 26.88 11.90
N ARG A 59 2.90 26.70 10.58
CA ARG A 59 2.25 27.68 9.70
C ARG A 59 0.72 27.58 9.85
N PRO A 60 0.01 28.65 10.27
CA PRO A 60 -1.43 28.56 10.61
C PRO A 60 -2.31 28.04 9.46
N ARG A 61 -2.09 28.50 8.23
CA ARG A 61 -2.86 28.07 7.05
C ARG A 61 -2.64 26.58 6.74
N MET A 62 -1.40 26.12 6.79
CA MET A 62 -1.06 24.71 6.55
C MET A 62 -1.63 23.81 7.65
N ALA A 63 -1.49 24.22 8.91
CA ALA A 63 -2.08 23.52 10.04
C ALA A 63 -3.60 23.40 9.91
N TRP A 64 -4.27 24.49 9.48
CA TRP A 64 -5.70 24.47 9.21
C TRP A 64 -6.09 23.49 8.09
N LEU A 65 -5.35 23.49 6.98
CA LEU A 65 -5.57 22.56 5.86
C LEU A 65 -5.38 21.10 6.29
N LYS A 66 -4.29 20.78 6.99
CA LYS A 66 -4.07 19.44 7.53
C LYS A 66 -5.20 19.01 8.46
N ARG A 67 -5.59 19.89 9.38
CA ARG A 67 -6.66 19.62 10.36
C ARG A 67 -8.03 19.40 9.73
N HIS A 68 -8.38 20.10 8.66
CA HIS A 68 -9.75 20.09 8.14
C HIS A 68 -9.92 19.36 6.81
N LEU A 69 -8.84 19.18 6.05
CA LEU A 69 -8.86 18.65 4.68
C LEU A 69 -8.00 17.39 4.50
N PHE A 70 -6.70 17.44 4.79
CA PHE A 70 -5.78 16.33 4.47
C PHE A 70 -5.86 15.17 5.47
N ASP A 71 -5.72 15.43 6.77
CA ASP A 71 -5.75 14.39 7.81
C ASP A 71 -7.18 14.10 8.29
N ALA A 72 -8.16 14.82 7.77
CA ALA A 72 -9.53 14.75 8.23
C ALA A 72 -10.27 13.54 7.62
N PRO A 73 -10.88 12.67 8.45
CA PRO A 73 -11.77 11.62 7.96
C PRO A 73 -13.01 12.24 7.31
N LEU A 74 -13.63 11.55 6.34
CA LEU A 74 -14.82 12.05 5.64
C LEU A 74 -15.93 12.47 6.61
N LEU A 75 -16.22 11.60 7.58
CA LEU A 75 -17.25 11.81 8.60
C LEU A 75 -16.60 12.24 9.93
N ARG A 76 -16.87 11.50 11.03
CA ARG A 76 -16.42 11.85 12.39
C ARG A 76 -15.00 11.40 12.68
N THR A 77 -14.78 10.10 12.83
CA THR A 77 -13.51 9.56 13.37
C THR A 77 -12.91 8.41 12.57
N ARG A 78 -13.68 7.81 11.65
CA ARG A 78 -13.28 6.59 10.95
C ARG A 78 -12.76 6.89 9.56
N HIS A 79 -11.55 6.42 9.28
CA HIS A 79 -10.98 6.39 7.93
C HIS A 79 -10.50 4.98 7.61
N ASN A 80 -9.63 4.42 8.47
CA ASN A 80 -9.04 3.10 8.27
C ASN A 80 -9.72 1.96 8.99
N ARG A 81 -10.56 2.26 9.99
CA ARG A 81 -11.49 1.24 10.48
C ARG A 81 -12.55 0.99 9.41
N GLU A 82 -12.58 -0.26 8.93
CA GLU A 82 -13.53 -0.74 7.94
C GLU A 82 -14.98 -0.40 8.32
N TRP A 83 -15.72 0.10 7.34
CA TRP A 83 -17.14 0.37 7.46
C TRP A 83 -17.92 -0.92 7.30
N GLN A 84 -18.66 -1.30 8.34
CA GLN A 84 -19.45 -2.52 8.37
C GLN A 84 -20.94 -2.14 8.27
N LEU A 85 -21.64 -2.69 7.26
CA LEU A 85 -23.10 -2.54 7.13
C LEU A 85 -23.83 -3.44 8.13
N SER A 86 -23.21 -4.56 8.48
CA SER A 86 -23.63 -5.48 9.54
C SER A 86 -22.39 -6.13 10.14
N SER A 87 -22.53 -6.85 11.26
CA SER A 87 -21.41 -7.60 11.88
C SER A 87 -20.72 -8.58 10.92
N ALA A 88 -21.42 -9.01 9.87
CA ALA A 88 -20.93 -9.94 8.86
C ALA A 88 -20.50 -9.27 7.54
N VAL A 89 -20.93 -8.03 7.25
CA VAL A 89 -20.72 -7.39 5.94
C VAL A 89 -19.80 -6.19 6.04
N ASN A 90 -18.63 -6.32 5.46
CA ASN A 90 -17.55 -5.34 5.47
C ASN A 90 -17.41 -4.62 4.11
N MET A 91 -17.68 -3.31 4.11
CA MET A 91 -17.66 -2.46 2.92
C MET A 91 -16.33 -1.72 2.70
N GLY A 92 -15.28 -2.05 3.46
CA GLY A 92 -13.94 -1.49 3.29
C GLY A 92 -13.77 -0.11 3.96
N THR A 93 -12.71 0.62 3.59
CA THR A 93 -12.34 1.91 4.20
C THR A 93 -13.01 3.10 3.52
N LEU A 94 -13.22 4.19 4.27
CA LEU A 94 -13.80 5.43 3.73
C LEU A 94 -12.69 6.36 3.23
N PRO A 95 -12.85 7.04 2.09
CA PRO A 95 -11.86 8.01 1.63
C PRO A 95 -11.69 9.15 2.64
N GLY A 96 -10.51 9.78 2.67
CA GLY A 96 -10.31 11.04 3.41
C GLY A 96 -11.11 12.17 2.76
N ARG A 97 -11.29 13.31 3.43
CA ARG A 97 -12.07 14.43 2.86
C ARG A 97 -11.49 14.94 1.55
N PHE A 98 -10.16 15.12 1.50
CA PHE A 98 -9.46 15.51 0.28
C PHE A 98 -9.78 14.54 -0.89
N HIS A 99 -9.60 13.24 -0.66
CA HIS A 99 -9.91 12.22 -1.66
C HIS A 99 -11.39 12.24 -2.08
N ALA A 100 -12.32 12.42 -1.13
CA ALA A 100 -13.75 12.48 -1.43
C ALA A 100 -14.13 13.71 -2.27
N LEU A 101 -13.55 14.88 -1.96
CA LEU A 101 -13.75 16.10 -2.76
C LEU A 101 -13.18 15.93 -4.18
N LEU A 102 -11.99 15.33 -4.30
CA LEU A 102 -11.40 15.02 -5.59
C LEU A 102 -12.30 14.11 -6.43
N LEU A 103 -12.79 13.03 -5.82
CA LEU A 103 -13.70 12.08 -6.46
C LEU A 103 -15.02 12.73 -6.85
N ALA A 104 -15.61 13.56 -5.98
CA ALA A 104 -16.82 14.30 -6.28
C ALA A 104 -16.61 15.26 -7.46
N GLY A 105 -15.45 15.92 -7.54
CA GLY A 105 -15.07 16.75 -8.68
C GLY A 105 -14.99 15.97 -9.99
N ILE A 106 -14.34 14.80 -9.99
CA ILE A 106 -14.25 13.92 -11.17
C ILE A 106 -15.63 13.45 -11.63
N VAL A 107 -16.51 13.04 -10.68
CA VAL A 107 -17.88 12.63 -11.00
C VAL A 107 -18.68 13.80 -11.57
N ALA A 108 -18.64 14.97 -10.91
CA ALA A 108 -19.36 16.16 -11.35
C ALA A 108 -18.90 16.63 -12.74
N MET A 109 -17.59 16.57 -13.00
CA MET A 109 -17.03 16.89 -14.32
C MET A 109 -17.57 15.94 -15.40
N ASN A 110 -17.56 14.62 -15.18
CA ASN A 110 -18.08 13.67 -16.17
C ASN A 110 -19.57 13.85 -16.44
N VAL A 111 -20.36 14.09 -15.38
CA VAL A 111 -21.79 14.43 -15.52
C VAL A 111 -21.95 15.70 -16.37
N ALA A 112 -21.25 16.79 -16.04
CA ALA A 112 -21.33 18.05 -16.76
C ALA A 112 -20.92 17.90 -18.24
N LEU A 113 -19.86 17.15 -18.53
CA LEU A 113 -19.42 16.89 -19.91
C LEU A 113 -20.42 16.04 -20.71
N CYS A 114 -21.24 15.23 -20.04
CA CYS A 114 -22.28 14.45 -20.71
C CYS A 114 -23.58 15.26 -20.93
N THR A 115 -23.85 16.31 -20.14
CA THR A 115 -25.17 16.97 -20.10
C THR A 115 -25.17 18.43 -20.55
N ASN A 116 -24.08 19.19 -20.35
CA ASN A 116 -24.12 20.66 -20.43
C ASN A 116 -24.45 21.22 -21.83
N THR A 117 -24.08 20.52 -22.90
CA THR A 117 -24.28 21.00 -24.29
C THR A 117 -25.49 20.36 -24.97
N VAL A 118 -26.40 19.76 -24.20
CA VAL A 118 -27.58 19.06 -24.73
C VAL A 118 -28.75 20.05 -24.82
N PRO A 119 -29.39 20.20 -26.00
CA PRO A 119 -30.53 21.09 -26.19
C PRO A 119 -31.83 20.46 -25.64
N TYR A 120 -32.06 20.58 -24.34
CA TYR A 120 -33.22 19.97 -23.66
C TYR A 120 -34.61 20.45 -24.14
N GLY A 121 -34.66 21.52 -24.93
CA GLY A 121 -35.90 22.00 -25.55
C GLY A 121 -36.29 21.27 -26.84
N ASP A 122 -35.39 20.47 -27.41
CA ASP A 122 -35.63 19.74 -28.66
C ASP A 122 -36.41 18.43 -28.42
N LYS A 123 -36.73 17.73 -29.52
CA LYS A 123 -37.43 16.44 -29.48
C LYS A 123 -36.64 15.43 -28.64
N GLU A 124 -37.37 14.59 -27.89
CA GLU A 124 -36.80 13.54 -27.04
C GLU A 124 -35.80 12.65 -27.79
N SER A 125 -36.08 12.28 -29.04
CA SER A 125 -35.19 11.46 -29.86
C SER A 125 -33.83 12.14 -30.13
N THR A 126 -33.83 13.45 -30.38
CA THR A 126 -32.61 14.24 -30.59
C THR A 126 -31.81 14.38 -29.30
N VAL A 127 -32.49 14.69 -28.18
CA VAL A 127 -31.87 14.78 -26.86
C VAL A 127 -31.25 13.44 -26.44
N ALA A 128 -31.99 12.35 -26.60
CA ALA A 128 -31.55 11.01 -26.28
C ALA A 128 -30.37 10.56 -27.17
N GLU A 129 -30.38 10.89 -28.46
CA GLU A 129 -29.26 10.64 -29.36
C GLU A 129 -27.97 11.35 -28.90
N LEU A 130 -28.06 12.62 -28.53
CA LEU A 130 -26.91 13.38 -28.06
C LEU A 130 -26.37 12.82 -26.74
N ILE A 131 -27.24 12.55 -25.76
CA ILE A 131 -26.84 11.93 -24.48
C ILE A 131 -26.19 10.56 -24.72
N ARG A 132 -26.77 9.73 -25.59
CA ARG A 132 -26.21 8.43 -25.99
C ARG A 132 -24.79 8.61 -26.53
N ASN A 133 -24.59 9.50 -27.48
CA ASN A 133 -23.27 9.69 -28.11
C ASN A 133 -22.25 10.23 -27.09
N ARG A 134 -22.63 11.22 -26.27
CA ARG A 134 -21.77 11.79 -25.22
C ARG A 134 -21.31 10.73 -24.23
N ALA A 135 -22.26 9.95 -23.69
CA ALA A 135 -21.97 8.90 -22.71
C ALA A 135 -21.07 7.79 -23.30
N GLY A 136 -21.30 7.38 -24.55
CA GLY A 136 -20.48 6.35 -25.21
C GLY A 136 -19.05 6.81 -25.49
N PHE A 137 -18.88 8.04 -25.97
CA PHE A 137 -17.56 8.64 -26.19
C PHE A 137 -16.81 8.86 -24.87
N MET A 138 -17.50 9.37 -23.83
CA MET A 138 -16.90 9.60 -22.53
C MET A 138 -16.50 8.29 -21.83
N ALA A 139 -17.35 7.26 -21.88
CA ALA A 139 -17.02 5.92 -21.38
C ALA A 139 -15.74 5.38 -22.03
N THR A 140 -15.62 5.52 -23.35
CA THR A 140 -14.44 5.05 -24.10
C THR A 140 -13.19 5.87 -23.77
N ALA A 141 -13.32 7.19 -23.60
CA ALA A 141 -12.21 8.05 -23.18
C ALA A 141 -11.74 7.71 -21.75
N ASN A 142 -12.67 7.47 -20.82
CA ASN A 142 -12.39 7.10 -19.43
C ASN A 142 -11.78 5.70 -19.28
N LEU A 143 -11.92 4.81 -20.28
CA LEU A 143 -11.18 3.53 -20.31
C LEU A 143 -9.66 3.75 -20.27
N PHE A 144 -9.14 4.82 -20.89
CA PHE A 144 -7.70 5.10 -20.87
C PHE A 144 -7.14 5.27 -19.44
N PRO A 145 -7.56 6.27 -18.65
CA PRO A 145 -7.10 6.39 -17.27
C PRO A 145 -7.52 5.18 -16.42
N LEU A 146 -8.69 4.57 -16.66
CA LEU A 146 -9.12 3.38 -15.91
C LEU A 146 -8.10 2.23 -15.99
N LEU A 147 -7.64 1.88 -17.20
CA LEU A 147 -6.69 0.77 -17.40
C LEU A 147 -5.29 1.15 -16.91
N VAL A 148 -4.83 2.38 -17.17
CA VAL A 148 -3.55 2.91 -16.67
C VAL A 148 -3.47 2.86 -15.15
N MET A 149 -4.59 3.11 -14.47
CA MET A 149 -4.66 3.11 -13.00
C MET A 149 -4.71 1.71 -12.37
N SER A 150 -4.85 0.66 -13.18
CA SER A 150 -4.75 -0.74 -12.71
C SER A 150 -3.31 -1.25 -12.59
N GLY A 151 -2.33 -0.50 -13.09
CA GLY A 151 -0.91 -0.85 -13.10
C GLY A 151 -0.21 -0.59 -11.77
N ARG A 152 0.62 -1.55 -11.32
CA ARG A 152 1.48 -1.39 -10.13
C ARG A 152 2.79 -0.70 -10.49
N ASN A 153 3.36 -1.03 -11.65
CA ASN A 153 4.58 -0.41 -12.18
C ASN A 153 4.26 0.88 -12.96
N ASN A 154 3.48 1.77 -12.34
CA ASN A 154 3.13 3.04 -12.95
C ASN A 154 4.08 4.14 -12.42
N PRO A 155 4.89 4.77 -13.30
CA PRO A 155 5.83 5.81 -12.87
C PRO A 155 5.13 7.03 -12.24
N LEU A 156 3.85 7.27 -12.55
CA LEU A 156 3.06 8.35 -11.96
C LEU A 156 2.89 8.19 -10.45
N ILE A 157 2.84 6.95 -9.93
CA ILE A 157 2.74 6.69 -8.49
C ILE A 157 3.95 7.32 -7.77
N ARG A 158 5.16 7.07 -8.29
CA ARG A 158 6.41 7.62 -7.73
C ARG A 158 6.53 9.13 -7.97
N LEU A 159 6.20 9.58 -9.17
CA LEU A 159 6.30 10.98 -9.57
C LEU A 159 5.39 11.87 -8.71
N LEU A 160 4.15 11.42 -8.48
CA LEU A 160 3.14 12.12 -7.71
C LEU A 160 3.23 11.85 -6.20
N GLY A 161 4.08 10.92 -5.75
CA GLY A 161 4.17 10.57 -4.33
C GLY A 161 2.83 10.10 -3.74
N VAL A 162 2.04 9.38 -4.54
CA VAL A 162 0.73 8.85 -4.15
C VAL A 162 0.87 7.35 -3.93
N SER A 163 0.24 6.80 -2.89
CA SER A 163 0.26 5.36 -2.63
C SER A 163 -0.50 4.58 -3.70
N PHE A 164 -0.11 3.31 -3.91
CA PHE A 164 -0.85 2.42 -4.82
C PHE A 164 -2.30 2.23 -4.38
N ASP A 165 -2.60 2.28 -3.09
CA ASP A 165 -3.97 2.16 -2.59
C ASP A 165 -4.84 3.37 -2.98
N THR A 166 -4.29 4.58 -2.91
CA THR A 166 -4.96 5.79 -3.41
C THR A 166 -5.09 5.76 -4.93
N TRP A 167 -4.08 5.26 -5.64
CA TRP A 167 -4.13 5.07 -7.08
C TRP A 167 -5.25 4.11 -7.49
N ASN A 168 -5.38 2.99 -6.77
CA ASN A 168 -6.43 2.00 -6.98
C ASN A 168 -7.81 2.51 -6.51
N LEU A 169 -7.89 3.41 -5.52
CA LEU A 169 -9.14 4.09 -5.17
C LEU A 169 -9.73 4.82 -6.38
N LEU A 170 -8.91 5.53 -7.14
CA LEU A 170 -9.32 6.22 -8.36
C LEU A 170 -9.71 5.23 -9.47
N HIS A 171 -8.97 4.13 -9.67
CA HIS A 171 -9.36 3.03 -10.57
C HIS A 171 -10.79 2.51 -10.27
N ARG A 172 -11.10 2.25 -8.98
CA ARG A 172 -12.43 1.77 -8.58
C ARG A 172 -13.54 2.77 -8.89
N TRP A 173 -13.29 4.07 -8.74
CA TRP A 173 -14.30 5.10 -9.02
C TRP A 173 -14.47 5.37 -10.52
N LEU A 174 -13.38 5.45 -11.27
CA LEU A 174 -13.45 5.50 -12.74
C LEU A 174 -14.17 4.29 -13.32
N GLY A 175 -13.97 3.09 -12.76
CA GLY A 175 -14.70 1.90 -13.20
C GLY A 175 -16.21 2.03 -13.02
N ARG A 176 -16.66 2.64 -11.92
CA ARG A 176 -18.08 2.94 -11.70
C ARG A 176 -18.60 3.98 -12.68
N ILE A 177 -17.84 5.05 -12.94
CA ILE A 177 -18.18 6.10 -13.91
C ILE A 177 -18.37 5.48 -15.30
N VAL A 178 -17.41 4.68 -15.78
CA VAL A 178 -17.49 4.01 -17.09
C VAL A 178 -18.71 3.09 -17.19
N VAL A 179 -19.04 2.32 -16.14
CA VAL A 179 -20.23 1.46 -16.15
C VAL A 179 -21.52 2.28 -16.19
N LEU A 180 -21.59 3.38 -15.43
CA LEU A 180 -22.75 4.27 -15.44
C LEU A 180 -22.91 4.98 -16.80
N GLU A 181 -21.82 5.45 -17.39
CA GLU A 181 -21.82 6.05 -18.74
C GLU A 181 -22.24 5.02 -19.80
N ALA A 182 -21.76 3.78 -19.72
CA ALA A 182 -22.19 2.70 -20.61
C ALA A 182 -23.67 2.33 -20.43
N LEU A 183 -24.19 2.34 -19.20
CA LEU A 183 -25.62 2.17 -18.93
C LEU A 183 -26.44 3.31 -19.51
N THR A 184 -26.03 4.57 -19.28
CA THR A 184 -26.68 5.74 -19.86
C THR A 184 -26.68 5.68 -21.39
N HIS A 185 -25.58 5.26 -22.01
CA HIS A 185 -25.48 5.07 -23.46
C HIS A 185 -26.55 4.09 -23.97
N VAL A 186 -26.70 2.93 -23.33
CA VAL A 186 -27.67 1.90 -23.75
C VAL A 186 -29.11 2.32 -23.45
N ILE A 187 -29.37 2.97 -22.32
CA ILE A 187 -30.71 3.47 -21.96
C ILE A 187 -31.15 4.57 -22.92
N ALA A 188 -30.28 5.54 -23.19
CA ALA A 188 -30.57 6.65 -24.11
C ALA A 188 -30.77 6.17 -25.56
N TRP A 189 -30.16 5.04 -25.95
CA TRP A 189 -30.51 4.36 -27.20
C TRP A 189 -31.86 3.63 -27.13
N GLY A 190 -32.12 2.92 -26.03
CA GLY A 190 -33.25 2.00 -25.90
C GLY A 190 -34.61 2.70 -25.76
N VAL A 191 -34.69 3.76 -24.96
CA VAL A 191 -35.96 4.46 -24.63
C VAL A 191 -36.71 4.95 -25.89
N PRO A 192 -36.13 5.81 -26.75
CA PRO A 192 -36.83 6.29 -27.94
C PRO A 192 -37.15 5.14 -28.92
N LYS A 193 -36.27 4.13 -29.00
CA LYS A 193 -36.46 2.99 -29.90
C LYS A 193 -37.66 2.12 -29.49
N VAL A 194 -37.85 1.90 -28.19
CA VAL A 194 -38.98 1.14 -27.65
C VAL A 194 -40.28 1.93 -27.78
N GLN A 195 -40.25 3.25 -27.51
CA GLN A 195 -41.43 4.10 -27.67
C GLN A 195 -41.93 4.14 -29.12
N GLU A 196 -41.02 4.20 -30.09
CA GLU A 196 -41.37 4.33 -31.51
C GLU A 196 -41.73 2.98 -32.17
N TYR A 197 -41.02 1.90 -31.84
CA TYR A 197 -41.14 0.61 -32.55
C TYR A 197 -41.56 -0.58 -31.68
N GLY A 198 -41.75 -0.39 -30.38
CA GLY A 198 -42.09 -1.45 -29.42
C GLY A 198 -40.92 -2.36 -29.01
N TRP A 199 -41.13 -3.13 -27.94
CA TRP A 199 -40.13 -4.02 -27.33
C TRP A 199 -39.62 -5.12 -28.26
N ALA A 200 -40.51 -5.76 -29.04
CA ALA A 200 -40.13 -6.86 -29.92
C ALA A 200 -39.09 -6.41 -30.98
N THR A 201 -39.31 -5.24 -31.59
CA THR A 201 -38.40 -4.65 -32.58
C THR A 201 -37.07 -4.21 -31.94
N ALA A 202 -37.14 -3.59 -30.76
CA ALA A 202 -35.95 -3.16 -30.03
C ALA A 202 -35.05 -4.34 -29.66
N LEU A 203 -35.62 -5.42 -29.10
CA LEU A 203 -34.89 -6.64 -28.76
C LEU A 203 -34.36 -7.37 -30.00
N GLY A 204 -35.11 -7.37 -31.11
CA GLY A 204 -34.65 -7.91 -32.39
C GLY A 204 -33.40 -7.18 -32.93
N THR A 205 -33.29 -5.88 -32.67
CA THR A 205 -32.16 -5.05 -33.11
C THR A 205 -30.85 -5.43 -32.39
N LEU A 206 -30.92 -5.99 -31.17
CA LEU A 206 -29.75 -6.45 -30.40
C LEU A 206 -28.99 -7.60 -31.07
N LYS A 207 -29.63 -8.35 -31.99
CA LYS A 207 -28.99 -9.43 -32.76
C LYS A 207 -28.03 -8.91 -33.84
N LYS A 208 -28.14 -7.64 -34.24
CA LYS A 208 -27.24 -7.05 -35.25
C LYS A 208 -25.81 -7.01 -34.68
N PRO A 209 -24.77 -7.34 -35.47
CA PRO A 209 -23.40 -7.44 -34.96
C PRO A 209 -22.95 -6.22 -34.15
N PHE A 210 -23.19 -5.01 -34.63
CA PHE A 210 -22.83 -3.78 -33.92
C PHE A 210 -23.46 -3.70 -32.51
N MET A 211 -24.76 -4.02 -32.40
CA MET A 211 -25.50 -3.97 -31.13
C MET A 211 -25.12 -5.11 -30.19
N PHE A 212 -24.95 -6.31 -30.75
CA PHE A 212 -24.53 -7.49 -30.00
C PHE A 212 -23.20 -7.27 -29.29
N ASN A 213 -22.20 -6.72 -30.00
CA ASN A 213 -20.89 -6.43 -29.42
C ASN A 213 -20.99 -5.38 -28.29
N GLY A 214 -21.77 -4.31 -28.47
CA GLY A 214 -22.00 -3.32 -27.42
C GLY A 214 -22.68 -3.91 -26.19
N LEU A 215 -23.68 -4.77 -26.38
CA LEU A 215 -24.40 -5.45 -25.31
C LEU A 215 -23.49 -6.43 -24.53
N MET A 216 -22.69 -7.25 -25.22
CA MET A 216 -21.77 -8.19 -24.56
C MET A 216 -20.70 -7.44 -23.76
N CYS A 217 -20.22 -6.30 -24.27
CA CYS A 217 -19.34 -5.41 -23.51
C CYS A 217 -20.02 -4.91 -22.23
N LEU A 218 -21.26 -4.41 -22.31
CA LEU A 218 -22.00 -3.93 -21.14
C LEU A 218 -22.20 -5.05 -20.11
N ILE A 219 -22.58 -6.26 -20.55
CA ILE A 219 -22.76 -7.41 -19.66
C ILE A 219 -21.44 -7.74 -18.94
N ALA A 220 -20.31 -7.78 -19.65
CA ALA A 220 -19.01 -8.01 -19.02
C ALA A 220 -18.68 -6.92 -17.98
N LEU A 221 -18.92 -5.65 -18.28
CA LEU A 221 -18.73 -4.52 -17.36
C LEU A 221 -19.65 -4.60 -16.12
N LEU A 222 -20.91 -5.02 -16.29
CA LEU A 222 -21.86 -5.22 -15.19
C LEU A 222 -21.46 -6.39 -14.30
N VAL A 223 -21.01 -7.51 -14.87
CA VAL A 223 -20.50 -8.64 -14.09
C VAL A 223 -19.26 -8.21 -13.30
N ILE A 224 -18.35 -7.44 -13.92
CA ILE A 224 -17.22 -6.82 -13.21
C ILE A 224 -17.71 -5.96 -12.04
N LEU A 225 -18.69 -5.08 -12.25
CA LEU A 225 -19.22 -4.22 -11.18
C LEU A 225 -19.82 -5.04 -10.03
N CYS A 226 -20.58 -6.09 -10.35
CA CYS A 226 -21.26 -6.96 -9.37
C CYS A 226 -20.29 -7.78 -8.51
N GLN A 227 -19.16 -8.24 -9.06
CA GLN A 227 -18.17 -9.01 -8.30
C GLN A 227 -17.15 -8.13 -7.53
N SER A 228 -17.04 -6.85 -7.87
CA SER A 228 -16.08 -5.91 -7.29
C SER A 228 -16.38 -5.34 -5.88
N PRO A 229 -17.58 -5.48 -5.27
CA PRO A 229 -17.81 -5.03 -3.91
C PRO A 229 -16.86 -5.66 -2.89
N SER A 230 -16.54 -4.90 -1.85
CA SER A 230 -15.59 -5.28 -0.79
C SER A 230 -15.86 -6.66 -0.17
N PRO A 231 -17.11 -7.03 0.20
CA PRO A 231 -17.38 -8.34 0.81
C PRO A 231 -17.01 -9.53 -0.08
N ILE A 232 -17.37 -9.46 -1.36
CA ILE A 232 -17.12 -10.55 -2.34
C ILE A 232 -15.63 -10.64 -2.62
N ARG A 233 -14.98 -9.50 -2.86
CA ARG A 233 -13.54 -9.43 -3.13
C ARG A 233 -12.71 -9.97 -1.97
N HIS A 234 -13.07 -9.68 -0.71
CA HIS A 234 -12.30 -10.17 0.43
C HIS A 234 -12.56 -11.65 0.74
N ALA A 235 -13.76 -12.16 0.47
CA ALA A 235 -14.07 -13.57 0.65
C ALA A 235 -13.37 -14.47 -0.38
N PHE A 236 -13.30 -14.03 -1.64
CA PHE A 236 -12.77 -14.82 -2.76
C PHE A 236 -11.75 -14.03 -3.59
N TYR A 237 -10.73 -13.46 -2.94
CA TYR A 237 -9.80 -12.52 -3.58
C TYR A 237 -9.10 -13.08 -4.83
N GLU A 238 -8.59 -14.31 -4.76
CA GLU A 238 -7.89 -14.97 -5.88
C GLU A 238 -8.84 -15.14 -7.08
N THR A 239 -10.05 -15.67 -6.85
CA THR A 239 -11.08 -15.85 -7.88
C THR A 239 -11.52 -14.51 -8.49
N PHE A 240 -11.81 -13.52 -7.63
CA PHE A 240 -12.19 -12.18 -8.05
C PHE A 240 -11.15 -11.58 -9.00
N LEU A 241 -9.87 -11.61 -8.63
CA LEU A 241 -8.81 -10.96 -9.41
C LEU A 241 -8.68 -11.59 -10.80
N HIS A 242 -8.67 -12.91 -10.89
CA HIS A 242 -8.54 -13.61 -12.18
C HIS A 242 -9.78 -13.43 -13.06
N LEU A 243 -10.98 -13.58 -12.49
CA LEU A 243 -12.23 -13.39 -13.23
C LEU A 243 -12.38 -11.94 -13.71
N HIS A 244 -12.00 -10.96 -12.89
CA HIS A 244 -12.02 -9.54 -13.27
C HIS A 244 -11.11 -9.25 -14.47
N ILE A 245 -9.88 -9.78 -14.48
CA ILE A 245 -8.95 -9.60 -15.61
C ILE A 245 -9.48 -10.28 -16.87
N ALA A 246 -10.01 -11.51 -16.75
CA ALA A 246 -10.58 -12.23 -17.89
C ALA A 246 -11.76 -11.47 -18.51
N LEU A 247 -12.69 -10.98 -17.68
CA LEU A 247 -13.82 -10.18 -18.13
C LEU A 247 -13.39 -8.82 -18.71
N ALA A 248 -12.32 -8.21 -18.19
CA ALA A 248 -11.78 -6.98 -18.76
C ALA A 248 -11.23 -7.22 -20.18
N CYS A 249 -10.52 -8.33 -20.42
CA CYS A 249 -10.10 -8.72 -21.77
C CYS A 249 -11.29 -8.93 -22.71
N VAL A 250 -12.34 -9.60 -22.22
CA VAL A 250 -13.58 -9.82 -22.99
C VAL A 250 -14.26 -8.49 -23.33
N ALA A 251 -14.40 -7.59 -22.36
CA ALA A 251 -14.97 -6.25 -22.56
C ALA A 251 -14.15 -5.44 -23.60
N VAL A 252 -12.82 -5.47 -23.51
CA VAL A 252 -11.91 -4.82 -24.48
C VAL A 252 -12.09 -5.37 -25.90
N GLY A 253 -12.23 -6.70 -26.05
CA GLY A 253 -12.46 -7.31 -27.37
C GLY A 253 -13.81 -6.90 -27.98
N PHE A 254 -14.87 -6.93 -27.19
CA PHE A 254 -16.21 -6.55 -27.64
C PHE A 254 -16.33 -5.04 -27.92
N ILE A 255 -15.78 -4.16 -27.07
CA ILE A 255 -15.82 -2.73 -27.31
C ILE A 255 -15.01 -2.36 -28.55
N TRP A 256 -13.87 -3.01 -28.81
CA TRP A 256 -13.10 -2.78 -30.04
C TRP A 256 -13.95 -2.99 -31.29
N HIS A 257 -14.67 -4.12 -31.38
CA HIS A 257 -15.56 -4.39 -32.50
C HIS A 257 -16.79 -3.46 -32.53
N HIS A 258 -17.20 -2.91 -31.38
CA HIS A 258 -18.25 -1.91 -31.31
C HIS A 258 -17.77 -0.54 -31.83
N VAL A 259 -16.54 -0.10 -31.49
CA VAL A 259 -16.07 1.26 -31.77
C VAL A 259 -15.10 1.40 -32.96
N TYR A 260 -14.69 0.32 -33.64
CA TYR A 260 -13.61 0.39 -34.66
C TYR A 260 -13.84 1.41 -35.79
N ARG A 261 -15.10 1.77 -36.09
CA ARG A 261 -15.43 2.77 -37.12
C ARG A 261 -15.42 4.23 -36.60
N TYR A 262 -15.38 4.44 -35.29
CA TYR A 262 -15.48 5.75 -34.66
C TYR A 262 -14.10 6.26 -34.20
N SER A 263 -13.96 7.57 -34.03
CA SER A 263 -12.72 8.22 -33.57
C SER A 263 -12.32 7.81 -32.16
N CYS A 264 -13.29 7.49 -31.28
CA CYS A 264 -13.04 7.08 -29.91
C CYS A 264 -12.21 5.79 -29.77
N ARG A 265 -12.03 5.01 -30.85
CA ARG A 265 -11.13 3.83 -30.87
C ARG A 265 -9.69 4.15 -30.48
N TYR A 266 -9.20 5.37 -30.73
CA TYR A 266 -7.82 5.73 -30.39
C TYR A 266 -7.59 5.79 -28.88
N TYR A 267 -8.60 6.17 -28.09
CA TYR A 267 -8.53 6.10 -26.62
C TYR A 267 -8.41 4.65 -26.14
N LEU A 268 -9.13 3.73 -26.78
CA LEU A 268 -9.03 2.30 -26.51
C LEU A 268 -7.65 1.76 -26.86
N TYR A 269 -7.08 2.14 -28.01
CA TYR A 269 -5.72 1.73 -28.39
C TYR A 269 -4.68 2.21 -27.38
N ALA A 270 -4.77 3.46 -26.94
CA ALA A 270 -3.91 3.98 -25.89
C ALA A 270 -4.09 3.19 -24.57
N ALA A 271 -5.34 2.91 -24.17
CA ALA A 271 -5.64 2.14 -22.95
C ALA A 271 -4.99 0.75 -22.98
N VAL A 272 -5.17 0.03 -24.08
CA VAL A 272 -4.64 -1.33 -24.28
C VAL A 272 -3.12 -1.31 -24.38
N ALA A 273 -2.52 -0.36 -25.10
CA ALA A 273 -1.08 -0.25 -25.24
C ALA A 273 -0.38 -0.03 -23.88
N PHE A 274 -0.87 0.91 -23.07
CA PHE A 274 -0.31 1.15 -21.74
C PHE A 274 -0.53 -0.02 -20.78
N TRP A 275 -1.70 -0.66 -20.86
CA TRP A 275 -1.98 -1.83 -20.04
C TRP A 275 -1.07 -3.01 -20.40
N ALA A 276 -0.90 -3.29 -21.69
CA ALA A 276 0.01 -4.34 -22.17
C ALA A 276 1.47 -4.04 -21.81
N PHE A 277 1.92 -2.78 -21.95
CA PHE A 277 3.26 -2.34 -21.59
C PHE A 277 3.55 -2.54 -20.10
N GLU A 278 2.61 -2.22 -19.22
CA GLU A 278 2.77 -2.43 -17.77
C GLU A 278 2.89 -3.93 -17.44
N ARG A 279 2.08 -4.78 -18.09
CA ARG A 279 2.15 -6.24 -17.90
C ARG A 279 3.46 -6.83 -18.41
N LEU A 280 3.93 -6.39 -19.57
CA LEU A 280 5.23 -6.80 -20.11
C LEU A 280 6.36 -6.40 -19.16
N THR A 281 6.33 -5.15 -18.67
CA THR A 281 7.33 -4.65 -17.72
C THR A 281 7.40 -5.51 -16.45
N ARG A 282 6.26 -5.98 -15.93
CA ARG A 282 6.22 -6.91 -14.78
C ARG A 282 6.91 -8.23 -15.07
N PHE A 283 6.65 -8.84 -16.22
CA PHE A 283 7.31 -10.10 -16.61
C PHE A 283 8.82 -9.92 -16.78
N VAL A 284 9.25 -8.81 -17.38
CA VAL A 284 10.67 -8.47 -17.53
C VAL A 284 11.33 -8.27 -16.17
N ILE A 285 10.71 -7.53 -15.25
CA ILE A 285 11.23 -7.34 -13.87
C ILE A 285 11.35 -8.67 -13.14
N LEU A 286 10.31 -9.52 -13.19
CA LEU A 286 10.33 -10.83 -12.56
C LEU A 286 11.44 -11.72 -13.12
N GLY A 287 11.60 -11.78 -14.45
CA GLY A 287 12.66 -12.52 -15.11
C GLY A 287 14.05 -12.00 -14.72
N TYR A 288 14.26 -10.70 -14.84
CA TYR A 288 15.54 -10.06 -14.54
C TYR A 288 15.95 -10.23 -13.07
N ARG A 289 15.05 -9.97 -12.12
CA ARG A 289 15.36 -9.97 -10.68
C ARG A 289 15.61 -11.36 -10.12
N ASN A 290 14.93 -12.38 -10.65
CA ASN A 290 14.91 -13.71 -10.03
C ASN A 290 15.81 -14.74 -10.71
N TYR A 291 16.32 -14.43 -11.91
CA TYR A 291 17.18 -15.34 -12.66
C TYR A 291 18.52 -14.66 -13.00
N ARG A 292 19.59 -15.36 -12.61
CA ARG A 292 20.97 -15.09 -13.03
C ARG A 292 21.62 -16.45 -13.30
N VAL A 293 22.63 -16.50 -14.17
CA VAL A 293 23.33 -17.76 -14.46
C VAL A 293 23.83 -18.39 -13.15
N GLY A 294 23.47 -19.65 -12.92
CA GLY A 294 23.79 -20.41 -11.70
C GLY A 294 23.06 -19.99 -10.42
N HIS A 295 22.22 -18.95 -10.44
CA HIS A 295 21.59 -18.39 -9.23
C HIS A 295 20.10 -18.10 -9.45
N ARG A 296 19.28 -18.52 -8.48
CA ARG A 296 17.84 -18.22 -8.47
C ARG A 296 17.44 -17.70 -7.11
N THR A 297 16.43 -16.85 -7.07
CA THR A 297 15.87 -16.38 -5.81
C THR A 297 15.25 -17.57 -5.05
N THR A 298 15.57 -17.67 -3.77
CA THR A 298 15.02 -18.72 -2.87
C THR A 298 14.55 -18.10 -1.57
N ALA A 299 13.53 -18.67 -0.95
CA ALA A 299 13.03 -18.25 0.35
C ALA A 299 13.32 -19.31 1.41
N TYR A 300 13.67 -18.86 2.61
CA TYR A 300 13.81 -19.67 3.80
C TYR A 300 12.72 -19.30 4.80
N LEU A 301 11.98 -20.30 5.26
CA LEU A 301 10.79 -20.12 6.10
C LEU A 301 11.06 -20.62 7.51
N GLU A 302 10.95 -19.72 8.49
CA GLU A 302 11.12 -20.00 9.91
C GLU A 302 9.82 -19.64 10.65
N ALA A 303 9.22 -20.62 11.34
CA ALA A 303 8.07 -20.38 12.19
C ALA A 303 8.51 -19.70 13.50
N LEU A 304 7.83 -18.62 13.87
CA LEU A 304 8.10 -17.84 15.08
C LEU A 304 6.91 -17.94 16.06
N PRO A 305 7.13 -17.73 17.38
CA PRO A 305 6.05 -17.65 18.36
C PRO A 305 4.98 -16.62 17.99
N GLY A 306 3.73 -16.80 18.43
CA GLY A 306 2.66 -15.82 18.16
C GLY A 306 2.14 -15.80 16.72
N ASP A 307 2.12 -16.95 16.05
CA ASP A 307 1.57 -17.15 14.71
C ASP A 307 2.23 -16.25 13.64
N ALA A 308 3.56 -16.18 13.62
CA ALA A 308 4.33 -15.43 12.64
C ALA A 308 5.34 -16.33 11.90
N VAL A 309 5.70 -15.93 10.69
CA VAL A 309 6.74 -16.57 9.88
C VAL A 309 7.78 -15.52 9.52
N ARG A 310 9.05 -15.80 9.79
CA ARG A 310 10.16 -15.06 9.18
C ARG A 310 10.46 -15.69 7.83
N VAL A 311 10.45 -14.86 6.79
CA VAL A 311 10.78 -15.26 5.42
C VAL A 311 12.03 -14.52 5.00
N THR A 312 13.14 -15.25 4.88
CA THR A 312 14.42 -14.70 4.39
C THR A 312 14.58 -15.05 2.92
N LEU A 313 14.53 -14.05 2.06
CA LEU A 313 14.74 -14.15 0.62
C LEU A 313 16.22 -14.02 0.31
N GLN A 314 16.83 -15.08 -0.22
CA GLN A 314 18.14 -14.99 -0.85
C GLN A 314 17.94 -14.56 -2.31
N LEU A 315 18.45 -13.39 -2.68
CA LEU A 315 18.19 -12.77 -3.98
C LEU A 315 19.17 -13.27 -5.04
N ALA A 316 18.67 -13.62 -6.24
CA ALA A 316 19.53 -13.91 -7.38
C ALA A 316 20.33 -12.67 -7.84
N ARG A 317 19.72 -11.49 -7.71
CA ARG A 317 20.34 -10.19 -7.98
C ARG A 317 20.14 -9.28 -6.77
N PRO A 318 21.18 -9.11 -5.93
CA PRO A 318 21.15 -8.18 -4.80
C PRO A 318 20.73 -6.77 -5.20
N TRP A 319 20.04 -6.04 -4.32
CA TRP A 319 19.74 -4.60 -4.51
C TRP A 319 19.71 -3.84 -3.19
N THR A 320 19.81 -2.51 -3.27
CA THR A 320 19.62 -1.59 -2.14
C THR A 320 18.15 -1.19 -2.02
N PHE A 321 17.62 -1.17 -0.80
CA PHE A 321 16.25 -0.74 -0.53
C PHE A 321 16.26 0.41 0.48
N ALA A 322 15.27 1.30 0.35
CA ALA A 322 15.05 2.41 1.27
C ALA A 322 14.08 2.01 2.40
N PRO A 323 14.13 2.70 3.55
CA PRO A 323 13.15 2.52 4.61
C PRO A 323 11.69 2.67 4.11
N GLY A 324 10.80 1.82 4.64
CA GLY A 324 9.39 1.81 4.27
C GLY A 324 9.07 1.11 2.95
N GLN A 325 10.07 0.53 2.28
CA GLN A 325 9.83 -0.27 1.07
C GLN A 325 9.23 -1.65 1.38
N TYR A 326 8.48 -2.16 0.42
CA TYR A 326 7.87 -3.47 0.42
C TYR A 326 8.11 -4.18 -0.92
N CYS A 327 7.93 -5.49 -0.97
CA CYS A 327 8.03 -6.27 -2.19
C CYS A 327 6.86 -7.25 -2.30
N PHE A 328 6.51 -7.63 -3.53
CA PHE A 328 5.60 -8.76 -3.75
C PHE A 328 6.42 -10.04 -3.86
N ILE A 329 6.00 -11.07 -3.12
CA ILE A 329 6.60 -12.40 -3.21
C ILE A 329 5.64 -13.38 -3.87
N TYR A 330 6.24 -14.34 -4.58
CA TYR A 330 5.58 -15.48 -5.18
C TYR A 330 6.25 -16.73 -4.60
N ILE A 331 5.47 -17.63 -4.01
CA ILE A 331 5.97 -18.93 -3.56
C ILE A 331 5.12 -20.00 -4.24
N PRO A 332 5.55 -20.52 -5.40
CA PRO A 332 4.75 -21.44 -6.20
C PRO A 332 4.27 -22.67 -5.43
N SER A 333 5.10 -23.20 -4.53
CA SER A 333 4.78 -24.37 -3.70
C SER A 333 3.71 -24.12 -2.61
N ILE A 334 3.17 -22.91 -2.51
CA ILE A 334 2.19 -22.48 -1.51
C ILE A 334 0.96 -21.84 -2.15
N GLY A 335 1.18 -20.91 -3.09
CA GLY A 335 0.12 -20.10 -3.70
C GLY A 335 0.17 -20.02 -5.23
N GLY A 336 0.92 -20.92 -5.90
CA GLY A 336 1.08 -20.88 -7.35
C GLY A 336 1.66 -19.54 -7.84
N TRP A 337 0.99 -18.91 -8.80
CA TRP A 337 1.39 -17.62 -9.38
C TRP A 337 0.79 -16.40 -8.68
N THR A 338 0.18 -16.57 -7.51
CA THR A 338 -0.33 -15.44 -6.73
C THR A 338 0.82 -14.65 -6.11
N SER A 339 0.66 -13.31 -6.11
CA SER A 339 1.65 -12.36 -5.61
C SER A 339 1.14 -11.69 -4.34
N HIS A 340 1.93 -11.69 -3.26
CA HIS A 340 1.50 -11.11 -1.98
C HIS A 340 2.51 -10.05 -1.50
N PRO A 341 2.06 -8.83 -1.14
CA PRO A 341 2.94 -7.75 -0.72
C PRO A 341 3.33 -7.83 0.76
N PHE A 342 4.61 -7.64 1.06
CA PHE A 342 5.13 -7.60 2.43
C PHE A 342 6.22 -6.53 2.59
N SER A 343 6.18 -5.82 3.72
CA SER A 343 7.21 -4.84 4.09
C SER A 343 8.57 -5.52 4.23
N ILE A 344 9.60 -4.88 3.70
CA ILE A 344 10.98 -5.27 3.90
C ILE A 344 11.37 -4.84 5.32
N ALA A 345 11.65 -5.81 6.18
CA ALA A 345 11.96 -5.55 7.58
C ALA A 345 13.46 -5.32 7.81
N TRP A 346 14.30 -6.06 7.08
CA TRP A 346 15.75 -6.05 7.23
C TRP A 346 16.44 -6.57 5.97
N GLY A 347 17.70 -6.20 5.74
CA GLY A 347 18.53 -6.83 4.72
C GLY A 347 19.99 -6.89 5.13
N GLU A 348 20.70 -7.87 4.57
CA GLU A 348 22.08 -8.18 4.94
C GLU A 348 22.98 -8.27 3.71
N THR A 349 24.23 -7.87 3.88
CA THR A 349 25.29 -7.94 2.87
C THR A 349 26.11 -9.20 3.08
N GLY A 350 25.80 -10.26 2.34
CA GLY A 350 26.38 -11.60 2.46
C GLY A 350 25.35 -12.73 2.27
N PRO A 351 25.76 -13.96 1.94
CA PRO A 351 24.87 -15.11 1.95
C PRO A 351 24.45 -15.42 3.40
N SER A 352 23.30 -14.90 3.80
CA SER A 352 22.74 -15.16 5.13
C SER A 352 22.07 -16.53 5.12
N PHE A 353 22.73 -17.53 5.70
CA PHE A 353 22.06 -18.78 6.03
C PHE A 353 21.24 -18.57 7.31
N PRO A 354 19.98 -19.01 7.35
CA PRO A 354 19.23 -18.99 8.60
C PRO A 354 19.94 -19.88 9.64
N GLY A 355 20.34 -19.28 10.77
CA GLY A 355 21.22 -19.91 11.76
C GLY A 355 22.67 -19.38 11.79
N SER A 356 23.09 -18.61 10.78
CA SER A 356 24.39 -17.92 10.70
C SER A 356 24.31 -16.47 11.22
N PHE A 357 23.53 -16.22 12.29
CA PHE A 357 23.82 -15.05 13.11
C PHE A 357 25.10 -15.36 13.89
N ASN A 358 26.24 -15.28 13.20
CA ASN A 358 27.53 -15.39 13.84
C ASN A 358 27.64 -14.18 14.77
N GLU A 359 27.51 -14.43 16.06
CA GLU A 359 27.82 -13.51 17.16
C GLU A 359 29.30 -13.06 17.11
N LYS A 360 30.11 -13.68 16.24
CA LYS A 360 31.52 -13.38 15.96
C LYS A 360 31.74 -12.66 14.61
N VAL A 361 31.12 -11.51 14.42
CA VAL A 361 31.69 -10.47 13.55
C VAL A 361 32.00 -9.26 14.44
N GLN A 362 32.87 -9.51 15.41
CA GLN A 362 33.62 -8.47 16.11
C GLN A 362 35.07 -8.92 16.11
N LEU A 363 35.93 -7.99 15.67
CA LEU A 363 37.39 -7.98 15.70
C LEU A 363 38.07 -8.70 14.52
N GLU A 364 39.12 -8.05 14.02
CA GLU A 364 39.89 -8.30 12.78
C GLU A 364 39.22 -7.68 11.54
N THR A 365 39.69 -6.59 10.95
CA THR A 365 41.06 -6.09 10.79
C THR A 365 41.00 -4.58 10.55
N GLY A 366 41.97 -3.85 11.10
CA GLY A 366 42.24 -2.48 10.69
C GLY A 366 42.82 -2.46 9.28
N ASP A 367 42.37 -1.50 8.47
CA ASP A 367 43.25 -0.58 7.77
C ASP A 367 42.41 0.43 7.00
N ASP A 368 42.91 1.66 6.99
CA ASP A 368 42.35 2.83 6.35
C ASP A 368 42.12 2.60 4.85
N MET A 369 40.90 2.24 4.46
CA MET A 369 40.45 2.42 3.08
C MET A 369 38.92 2.64 3.00
N VAL A 370 38.57 3.92 3.13
CA VAL A 370 37.41 4.61 2.52
C VAL A 370 36.01 4.26 3.05
N LEU A 371 35.57 5.12 3.97
CA LEU A 371 34.25 5.35 4.57
C LEU A 371 33.08 5.63 3.60
N GLU A 372 33.14 5.21 2.33
CA GLU A 372 32.15 5.57 1.31
C GLU A 372 31.19 4.43 0.90
N ASP A 373 31.32 3.21 1.46
CA ASP A 373 30.71 2.01 0.85
C ASP A 373 29.68 1.22 1.70
N LEU A 374 29.12 1.75 2.80
CA LEU A 374 28.07 1.03 3.56
C LEU A 374 26.65 1.29 3.05
N ASN A 375 26.37 2.50 2.54
CA ASN A 375 25.06 2.85 1.95
C ASN A 375 24.89 2.37 0.50
N SER A 376 25.95 1.83 -0.12
CA SER A 376 26.02 1.34 -1.51
C SER A 376 25.96 -0.20 -1.62
N ARG A 377 26.09 -0.93 -0.51
CA ARG A 377 26.15 -2.41 -0.56
C ARG A 377 24.76 -2.99 -0.76
N LYS A 378 24.61 -3.69 -1.89
CA LYS A 378 23.37 -4.38 -2.27
C LYS A 378 23.09 -5.51 -1.28
N ALA A 379 21.90 -5.51 -0.68
CA ALA A 379 21.46 -6.59 0.19
C ALA A 379 21.31 -7.87 -0.64
N SER A 380 22.04 -8.92 -0.26
CA SER A 380 21.96 -10.24 -0.90
C SER A 380 20.87 -11.10 -0.27
N SER A 381 20.50 -10.82 0.98
CA SER A 381 19.32 -11.38 1.62
C SER A 381 18.39 -10.28 2.13
N ILE A 382 17.08 -10.51 2.03
CA ILE A 382 16.04 -9.63 2.57
C ILE A 382 15.13 -10.44 3.48
N SER A 383 14.89 -9.96 4.69
CA SER A 383 13.98 -10.61 5.64
C SER A 383 12.63 -9.90 5.73
N LEU A 384 11.58 -10.70 5.70
CA LEU A 384 10.19 -10.30 5.86
C LEU A 384 9.64 -10.99 7.12
N LEU A 385 8.75 -10.31 7.85
CA LEU A 385 8.01 -10.91 8.95
C LEU A 385 6.52 -10.90 8.59
N ILE A 386 5.94 -12.10 8.51
CA ILE A 386 4.60 -12.32 7.99
C ILE A 386 3.73 -12.91 9.10
N ARG A 387 2.69 -12.18 9.50
CA ARG A 387 1.71 -12.70 10.46
C ARG A 387 0.73 -13.62 9.75
N ARG A 388 0.43 -14.76 10.37
CA ARG A 388 -0.61 -15.69 9.92
C ARG A 388 -1.98 -15.01 9.92
N ARG A 389 -2.64 -15.05 8.77
CA ARG A 389 -4.05 -14.67 8.56
C ARG A 389 -4.76 -15.84 7.90
N THR A 390 -5.66 -15.58 6.95
CA THR A 390 -6.35 -16.60 6.15
C THR A 390 -5.63 -16.80 4.81
N GLY A 391 -5.99 -17.86 4.08
CA GLY A 391 -5.51 -18.09 2.71
C GLY A 391 -4.01 -18.38 2.61
N PHE A 392 -3.28 -17.58 1.82
CA PHE A 392 -1.85 -17.78 1.55
C PHE A 392 -0.98 -17.80 2.81
N THR A 393 -1.19 -16.86 3.73
CA THR A 393 -0.36 -16.74 4.94
C THR A 393 -0.58 -17.87 5.94
N ASP A 394 -1.79 -18.45 5.99
CA ASP A 394 -2.08 -19.65 6.77
C ASP A 394 -1.34 -20.86 6.21
N ARG A 395 -1.44 -21.08 4.89
CA ARG A 395 -0.70 -22.15 4.20
C ARG A 395 0.80 -22.02 4.39
N LEU A 396 1.33 -20.79 4.35
CA LEU A 396 2.73 -20.47 4.61
C LEU A 396 3.15 -20.86 6.02
N TYR A 397 2.39 -20.42 7.03
CA TYR A 397 2.69 -20.72 8.44
C TYR A 397 2.64 -22.21 8.73
N ARG A 398 1.57 -22.89 8.32
CA ARG A 398 1.42 -24.35 8.55
C ARG A 398 2.58 -25.12 7.95
N LYS A 399 3.01 -24.77 6.73
CA LYS A 399 4.12 -25.45 6.06
C LYS A 399 5.45 -25.27 6.81
N ALA A 400 5.73 -24.07 7.31
CA ALA A 400 6.92 -23.79 8.12
C ALA A 400 6.85 -24.49 9.49
N GLU A 401 5.69 -24.45 10.15
CA GLU A 401 5.46 -25.09 11.45
C GLU A 401 5.59 -26.61 11.37
N THR A 402 4.99 -27.26 10.36
CA THR A 402 5.14 -28.71 10.16
C THR A 402 6.61 -29.08 9.96
N HIS A 403 7.36 -28.32 9.17
CA HIS A 403 8.79 -28.57 8.98
C HIS A 403 9.60 -28.42 10.28
N ALA A 404 9.27 -27.42 11.10
CA ALA A 404 9.93 -27.23 12.40
C ALA A 404 9.61 -28.38 13.36
N ARG A 405 8.35 -28.82 13.43
CA ARG A 405 7.91 -29.94 14.28
C ARG A 405 8.58 -31.26 13.91
N LEU A 406 8.80 -31.53 12.62
CA LEU A 406 9.48 -32.75 12.16
C LEU A 406 10.94 -32.85 12.60
N GLN A 407 11.57 -31.72 12.95
CA GLN A 407 12.94 -31.70 13.44
C GLN A 407 13.03 -31.73 14.97
N MET A 408 11.92 -31.52 15.69
CA MET A 408 11.94 -31.51 17.15
C MET A 408 12.29 -32.89 17.70
N PRO A 409 13.20 -32.98 18.70
CA PRO A 409 13.47 -34.24 19.39
C PRO A 409 12.20 -34.84 20.01
N PRO A 410 12.10 -36.18 20.14
CA PRO A 410 10.93 -36.86 20.72
C PRO A 410 10.54 -36.32 22.10
N ASP A 411 11.54 -35.94 22.91
CA ASP A 411 11.38 -35.44 24.27
C ASP A 411 10.69 -34.06 24.35
N ASN A 412 10.67 -33.30 23.25
CA ASN A 412 10.06 -31.97 23.16
C ASN A 412 8.68 -31.97 22.48
N ILE A 413 8.18 -33.14 22.07
CA ILE A 413 6.84 -33.26 21.48
C ILE A 413 5.84 -33.22 22.63
N GLY A 414 5.12 -32.10 22.78
CA GLY A 414 4.05 -32.00 23.78
C GLY A 414 3.01 -33.11 23.60
N HIS A 415 2.90 -34.01 24.58
CA HIS A 415 1.82 -34.99 24.61
C HIS A 415 0.48 -34.26 24.78
N PRO A 416 -0.57 -34.62 24.01
CA PRO A 416 -1.88 -33.95 24.06
C PRO A 416 -2.57 -34.01 25.43
N ASN A 417 -2.11 -34.86 26.36
CA ASN A 417 -2.71 -35.07 27.68
C ASN A 417 -1.83 -34.64 28.88
N GLY A 418 -0.76 -33.87 28.68
CA GLY A 418 0.00 -33.28 29.80
C GLY A 418 0.76 -34.25 30.72
N MET A 419 0.72 -35.56 30.45
CA MET A 419 1.52 -36.56 31.16
C MET A 419 2.77 -36.89 30.33
N GLY A 420 3.86 -36.16 30.56
CA GLY A 420 5.18 -36.54 30.07
C GLY A 420 5.78 -37.65 30.93
N PRO A 421 6.74 -38.46 30.42
CA PRO A 421 7.45 -39.43 31.24
C PRO A 421 8.17 -38.73 32.39
N ALA A 422 7.89 -39.19 33.62
CA ALA A 422 8.56 -38.73 34.83
C ALA A 422 10.04 -39.14 34.79
N GLY A 423 10.91 -38.25 34.35
CA GLY A 423 12.37 -38.49 34.28
C GLY A 423 13.10 -37.86 33.09
N GLY A 424 12.40 -37.22 32.16
CA GLY A 424 13.03 -36.53 31.02
C GLY A 424 13.81 -35.28 31.44
N ARG A 425 15.00 -35.10 30.87
CA ARG A 425 15.78 -33.85 30.91
C ARG A 425 14.86 -32.68 30.47
N PRO A 426 14.91 -31.49 31.10
CA PRO A 426 14.09 -30.37 30.65
C PRO A 426 14.33 -30.13 29.16
N PRO A 427 13.28 -29.79 28.38
CA PRO A 427 13.41 -29.54 26.95
C PRO A 427 14.55 -28.55 26.72
N SER A 428 15.51 -28.89 25.87
CA SER A 428 16.61 -27.98 25.54
C SER A 428 16.00 -26.71 24.93
N THR A 429 16.14 -25.60 25.65
CA THR A 429 15.56 -24.30 25.27
C THR A 429 16.21 -23.69 24.02
N ASP A 430 17.31 -24.27 23.55
CA ASP A 430 18.13 -23.76 22.43
C ASP A 430 17.93 -24.51 21.11
N PHE A 431 16.96 -25.42 21.01
CA PHE A 431 16.68 -26.09 19.73
C PHE A 431 16.08 -25.10 18.71
N ARG A 432 16.90 -24.66 17.75
CA ARG A 432 16.43 -23.93 16.56
C ARG A 432 16.30 -24.88 15.38
N ALA A 433 15.06 -25.12 14.96
CA ALA A 433 14.79 -25.89 13.75
C ALA A 433 15.42 -25.19 12.53
N THR A 434 16.01 -25.98 11.63
CA THR A 434 16.51 -25.46 10.36
C THR A 434 15.36 -24.94 9.52
N PRO A 435 15.46 -23.72 8.95
CA PRO A 435 14.38 -23.15 8.14
C PRO A 435 14.14 -23.90 6.83
N LEU A 436 12.86 -23.96 6.44
CA LEU A 436 12.44 -24.65 5.22
C LEU A 436 12.83 -23.84 3.98
N LYS A 437 13.67 -24.41 3.11
CA LYS A 437 14.04 -23.80 1.82
C LYS A 437 12.99 -24.09 0.75
N VAL A 438 12.52 -23.03 0.07
CA VAL A 438 11.58 -23.11 -1.06
C VAL A 438 11.99 -22.20 -2.21
N SER A 439 11.56 -22.50 -3.43
CA SER A 439 11.68 -21.57 -4.56
C SER A 439 10.74 -20.38 -4.37
N ALA A 440 11.23 -19.18 -4.66
CA ALA A 440 10.45 -17.95 -4.59
C ALA A 440 10.83 -16.98 -5.72
N LEU A 441 9.88 -16.14 -6.11
CA LEU A 441 10.14 -14.97 -6.94
C LEU A 441 9.80 -13.71 -6.16
N VAL A 442 10.52 -12.63 -6.43
CA VAL A 442 10.31 -11.33 -5.81
C VAL A 442 10.16 -10.24 -6.88
N GLU A 443 9.21 -9.35 -6.67
CA GLU A 443 8.91 -8.17 -7.50
C GLU A 443 9.00 -6.92 -6.62
N GLY A 444 9.80 -5.94 -7.03
CA GLY A 444 10.03 -4.70 -6.28
C GLY A 444 11.46 -4.16 -6.44
N PRO A 445 11.90 -3.28 -5.52
CA PRO A 445 11.13 -2.77 -4.37
C PRO A 445 10.02 -1.79 -4.77
N TYR A 446 8.99 -1.71 -3.94
CA TYR A 446 7.88 -0.77 -3.98
C TYR A 446 7.82 0.02 -2.67
N GLY A 447 7.07 1.12 -2.61
CA GLY A 447 7.22 2.09 -1.51
C GLY A 447 8.50 2.92 -1.68
N ASP A 448 8.74 3.90 -0.81
CA ASP A 448 9.61 5.09 -0.99
C ASP A 448 8.81 6.37 -1.31
N LEU A 449 7.71 6.56 -0.58
CA LEU A 449 6.89 7.79 -0.67
C LEU A 449 7.34 8.86 0.34
N HIS A 450 7.89 8.42 1.47
CA HIS A 450 8.09 9.26 2.65
C HIS A 450 9.50 9.08 3.21
N SER A 451 10.34 10.12 3.07
CA SER A 451 11.59 10.24 3.82
C SER A 451 11.34 10.93 5.15
N LEU A 452 11.97 10.41 6.20
CA LEU A 452 11.92 11.00 7.54
C LEU A 452 13.16 11.86 7.86
N ASP A 453 14.08 12.01 6.91
CA ASP A 453 15.41 12.61 7.13
C ASP A 453 15.35 14.10 7.52
N SER A 454 14.24 14.75 7.23
CA SER A 454 14.04 16.19 7.46
C SER A 454 13.33 16.52 8.76
N TYR A 455 12.97 15.52 9.57
CA TYR A 455 12.29 15.73 10.84
C TYR A 455 13.28 15.65 12.00
N GLY A 456 13.31 16.70 12.83
CA GLY A 456 14.12 16.70 14.05
C GLY A 456 13.55 15.78 15.13
N THR A 457 12.22 15.61 15.14
CA THR A 457 11.52 14.68 16.04
C THR A 457 10.71 13.68 15.23
N VAL A 458 10.89 12.39 15.50
CA VAL A 458 10.18 11.32 14.80
C VAL A 458 9.49 10.41 15.82
N MET A 459 8.19 10.19 15.66
CA MET A 459 7.46 9.16 16.40
C MET A 459 6.99 8.06 15.46
N LEU A 460 7.29 6.81 15.80
CA LEU A 460 6.92 5.63 15.05
C LEU A 460 5.97 4.77 15.89
N PHE A 461 4.71 4.65 15.48
CA PHE A 461 3.72 3.79 16.12
C PHE A 461 3.60 2.47 15.35
N ALA A 462 3.94 1.36 16.00
CA ALA A 462 3.85 0.02 15.44
C ALA A 462 2.82 -0.83 16.20
N GLY A 463 1.94 -1.53 15.46
CA GLY A 463 1.02 -2.52 16.02
C GLY A 463 1.34 -3.93 15.53
N GLY A 464 1.74 -4.83 16.44
CA GLY A 464 2.08 -6.21 16.07
C GLY A 464 3.17 -6.26 14.99
N VAL A 465 2.86 -6.88 13.85
CA VAL A 465 3.78 -7.02 12.71
C VAL A 465 4.09 -5.70 11.98
N GLY A 466 3.34 -4.62 12.25
CA GLY A 466 3.63 -3.29 11.70
C GLY A 466 5.00 -2.72 12.09
N ILE A 467 5.68 -3.35 13.05
CA ILE A 467 7.08 -3.06 13.40
C ILE A 467 8.04 -3.23 12.21
N THR A 468 7.72 -4.14 11.28
CA THR A 468 8.48 -4.36 10.04
C THR A 468 8.68 -3.11 9.22
N HIS A 469 7.68 -2.24 9.18
CA HIS A 469 7.75 -0.99 8.44
C HIS A 469 8.59 0.05 9.19
N CYS A 470 8.55 0.06 10.52
CA CYS A 470 9.24 1.04 11.36
C CYS A 470 10.74 0.74 11.53
N LEU A 471 11.14 -0.54 11.55
CA LEU A 471 12.52 -0.94 11.83
C LEU A 471 13.55 -0.35 10.86
N PRO A 472 13.35 -0.40 9.53
CA PRO A 472 14.27 0.25 8.58
C PRO A 472 14.43 1.75 8.84
N PHE A 473 13.36 2.45 9.24
CA PHE A 473 13.46 3.87 9.58
C PHE A 473 14.28 4.09 10.85
N ILE A 474 14.12 3.26 11.87
CA ILE A 474 14.91 3.37 13.11
C ILE A 474 16.39 3.20 12.79
N HIS A 475 16.75 2.12 12.08
CA HIS A 475 18.12 1.87 11.69
C HIS A 475 18.70 3.05 10.91
N HIS A 476 18.00 3.51 9.86
CA HIS A 476 18.42 4.63 9.02
C HIS A 476 18.57 5.95 9.79
N LEU A 477 17.63 6.29 10.67
CA LEU A 477 17.67 7.54 11.41
C LEU A 477 18.72 7.54 12.53
N VAL A 478 18.96 6.39 13.18
CA VAL A 478 20.03 6.26 14.18
C VAL A 478 21.40 6.35 13.51
N GLN A 479 21.61 5.60 12.41
CA GLN A 479 22.86 5.67 11.65
C GLN A 479 23.09 7.10 11.13
N GLY A 480 22.07 7.67 10.48
CA GLY A 480 22.17 9.00 9.92
C GLY A 480 22.34 10.10 10.98
N HIS A 481 21.91 9.87 12.22
CA HIS A 481 22.18 10.78 13.33
C HIS A 481 23.66 10.78 13.69
N SER A 482 24.25 9.59 13.85
CA SER A 482 25.68 9.41 14.11
C SER A 482 26.54 10.00 12.98
N ASP A 483 26.14 9.78 11.73
CA ASP A 483 26.84 10.28 10.55
C ASP A 483 26.60 11.78 10.29
N GLY A 484 25.72 12.43 11.05
CA GLY A 484 25.32 13.82 10.82
C GLY A 484 24.56 14.07 9.51
N THR A 485 24.01 13.03 8.88
CA THR A 485 23.34 13.12 7.58
C THR A 485 21.85 13.39 7.67
N VAL A 486 21.20 13.24 8.83
CA VAL A 486 19.76 13.50 9.02
C VAL A 486 19.49 14.57 10.08
N ALA A 487 18.29 15.16 10.00
CA ALA A 487 17.82 16.14 10.98
C ALA A 487 17.45 15.52 12.33
N ALA A 488 17.17 14.21 12.39
CA ALA A 488 16.67 13.55 13.59
C ALA A 488 17.60 13.80 14.80
N ARG A 489 17.01 14.31 15.88
CA ARG A 489 17.62 14.46 17.21
C ARG A 489 16.85 13.69 18.26
N ARG A 490 15.64 13.24 17.93
CA ARG A 490 14.78 12.46 18.81
C ARG A 490 13.90 11.51 18.00
N VAL A 491 14.01 10.22 18.27
CA VAL A 491 13.25 9.14 17.64
C VAL A 491 12.59 8.32 18.73
N THR A 492 11.27 8.27 18.75
CA THR A 492 10.48 7.50 19.72
C THR A 492 9.71 6.40 19.02
N LEU A 493 10.07 5.14 19.28
CA LEU A 493 9.30 3.97 18.87
C LEU A 493 8.26 3.64 19.95
N VAL A 494 6.99 3.59 19.56
CA VAL A 494 5.88 3.07 20.37
C VAL A 494 5.42 1.77 19.74
N TRP A 495 5.77 0.62 20.32
CA TRP A 495 5.40 -0.70 19.78
C TRP A 495 4.40 -1.41 20.68
N ILE A 496 3.25 -1.75 20.10
CA ILE A 496 2.12 -2.37 20.80
C ILE A 496 2.04 -3.84 20.40
N ILE A 497 2.24 -4.73 21.36
CA ILE A 497 2.21 -6.18 21.21
C ILE A 497 1.21 -6.84 22.16
N GLN A 498 0.84 -8.09 21.88
CA GLN A 498 -0.08 -8.84 22.73
C GLN A 498 0.68 -9.54 23.86
N SER A 499 1.81 -10.17 23.54
CA SER A 499 2.59 -10.99 24.46
C SER A 499 4.09 -10.63 24.33
N PRO A 500 4.89 -10.74 25.41
CA PRO A 500 6.33 -10.52 25.36
C PRO A 500 7.07 -11.44 24.36
N GLU A 501 6.52 -12.62 24.06
CA GLU A 501 7.12 -13.57 23.08
C GLU A 501 7.24 -12.96 21.66
N HIS A 502 6.46 -11.93 21.34
CA HIS A 502 6.58 -11.23 20.05
C HIS A 502 7.89 -10.43 19.91
N LEU A 503 8.60 -10.17 21.01
CA LEU A 503 9.93 -9.55 20.96
C LEU A 503 10.93 -10.41 20.17
N ASP A 504 10.74 -11.74 20.17
CA ASP A 504 11.59 -12.68 19.45
C ASP A 504 11.51 -12.54 17.93
N TRP A 505 10.45 -11.92 17.42
CA TRP A 505 10.28 -11.65 16.00
C TRP A 505 11.42 -10.83 15.42
N ILE A 506 11.88 -9.84 16.19
CA ILE A 506 12.84 -8.83 15.72
C ILE A 506 14.14 -8.85 16.52
N ARG A 507 14.28 -9.77 17.48
CA ARG A 507 15.40 -9.81 18.42
C ARG A 507 16.76 -9.65 17.73
N PRO A 508 17.12 -10.36 16.63
CA PRO A 508 18.43 -10.21 16.00
C PRO A 508 18.67 -8.80 15.43
N TRP A 509 17.66 -8.22 14.78
CA TRP A 509 17.72 -6.87 14.21
C TRP A 509 17.78 -5.81 15.30
N MET A 510 17.04 -6.03 16.39
CA MET A 510 17.04 -5.15 17.52
C MET A 510 18.39 -5.17 18.23
N THR A 511 19.01 -6.33 18.45
CA THR A 511 20.38 -6.38 19.00
C THR A 511 21.35 -5.51 18.19
N THR A 512 21.25 -5.52 16.87
CA THR A 512 22.06 -4.66 16.00
C THR A 512 21.76 -3.18 16.26
N ILE A 513 20.50 -2.76 16.22
CA ILE A 513 20.09 -1.38 16.51
C ILE A 513 20.52 -0.95 17.92
N LEU A 514 20.42 -1.85 18.90
CA LEU A 514 20.79 -1.60 20.28
C LEU A 514 22.32 -1.50 20.49
N GLY A 515 23.12 -1.90 19.50
CA GLY A 515 24.58 -1.78 19.50
C GLY A 515 25.12 -0.57 18.73
N MET A 516 24.27 0.17 18.01
CA MET A 516 24.70 1.31 17.19
C MET A 516 25.22 2.49 18.03
N GLU A 517 26.21 3.20 17.48
CA GLU A 517 26.76 4.44 18.04
C GLU A 517 25.70 5.56 18.06
N GLY A 518 25.78 6.45 19.06
CA GLY A 518 24.84 7.58 19.22
C GLY A 518 23.39 7.20 19.52
N ARG A 519 23.03 5.91 19.55
CA ARG A 519 21.63 5.49 19.68
C ARG A 519 20.98 5.98 20.98
N ARG A 520 21.74 6.06 22.08
CA ARG A 520 21.19 6.42 23.40
C ARG A 520 20.79 7.90 23.47
N ASP A 521 21.40 8.71 22.61
CA ASP A 521 21.13 10.14 22.51
C ASP A 521 19.85 10.43 21.72
N VAL A 522 19.57 9.59 20.71
CA VAL A 522 18.48 9.82 19.76
C VAL A 522 17.27 8.89 19.94
N LEU A 523 17.46 7.61 20.26
CA LEU A 523 16.41 6.58 20.20
C LEU A 523 15.80 6.25 21.57
N ARG A 524 14.48 6.27 21.64
CA ARG A 524 13.66 5.83 22.79
C ARG A 524 12.67 4.78 22.34
N ILE A 525 12.55 3.70 23.11
CA ILE A 525 11.67 2.58 22.79
C ILE A 525 10.67 2.41 23.94
N GLN A 526 9.39 2.46 23.61
CA GLN A 526 8.29 2.21 24.52
C GLN A 526 7.48 1.02 24.05
N LEU A 527 7.46 -0.04 24.84
CA LEU A 527 6.77 -1.29 24.56
C LEU A 527 5.49 -1.35 25.37
N PHE A 528 4.35 -1.55 24.70
CA PHE A 528 3.05 -1.68 25.34
C PHE A 528 2.51 -3.10 25.15
N ILE A 529 2.41 -3.84 26.26
CA ILE A 529 2.02 -5.26 26.28
C ILE A 529 0.58 -5.39 26.73
N THR A 530 -0.31 -5.71 25.80
CA THR A 530 -1.76 -5.64 26.02
C THR A 530 -2.38 -6.89 26.67
N ARG A 531 -1.70 -8.03 26.64
CA ARG A 531 -2.15 -9.31 27.23
C ARG A 531 -0.97 -10.10 27.82
N PRO A 532 -0.28 -9.58 28.85
CA PRO A 532 0.82 -10.30 29.49
C PRO A 532 0.31 -11.60 30.12
N ARG A 533 1.05 -12.71 29.96
CA ARG A 533 0.75 -13.97 30.66
C ARG A 533 1.02 -13.83 32.15
N ASN A 534 2.11 -13.15 32.49
CA ASN A 534 2.48 -12.82 33.86
C ASN A 534 2.91 -11.34 33.94
N PRO A 535 2.31 -10.52 34.82
CA PRO A 535 2.73 -9.12 35.01
C PRO A 535 4.22 -8.96 35.34
N ARG A 536 4.87 -9.97 35.93
CA ARG A 536 6.31 -9.96 36.26
C ARG A 536 7.24 -9.96 35.05
N GLU A 537 6.75 -10.33 33.87
CA GLU A 537 7.49 -10.30 32.59
C GLU A 537 7.69 -8.87 32.08
N ILE A 538 6.91 -7.91 32.58
CA ILE A 538 7.01 -6.51 32.18
C ILE A 538 8.06 -5.83 33.06
N ARG A 539 9.30 -5.80 32.58
CA ARG A 539 10.42 -5.10 33.22
C ARG A 539 11.12 -4.24 32.20
N SER A 540 11.28 -2.95 32.50
CA SER A 540 12.03 -2.02 31.67
C SER A 540 13.52 -2.33 31.77
N PRO A 541 14.19 -2.78 30.69
CA PRO A 541 15.60 -3.13 30.75
C PRO A 541 16.54 -1.92 30.86
N SER A 542 16.09 -0.72 30.49
CA SER A 542 16.86 0.52 30.63
C SER A 542 15.96 1.75 30.63
N GLU A 543 16.50 2.94 30.87
CA GLU A 543 15.74 4.20 30.73
C GLU A 543 15.30 4.46 29.29
N THR A 544 16.13 4.07 28.31
CA THR A 544 15.85 4.25 26.87
C THR A 544 14.91 3.18 26.29
N VAL A 545 14.66 2.09 27.03
CA VAL A 545 13.79 0.98 26.61
C VAL A 545 12.85 0.62 27.75
N GLN A 546 11.62 1.10 27.66
CA GLN A 546 10.62 1.00 28.72
C GLN A 546 9.49 0.04 28.32
N MET A 547 9.01 -0.76 29.27
CA MET A 547 7.88 -1.68 29.06
C MET A 547 6.70 -1.30 29.96
N PHE A 548 5.50 -1.25 29.38
CA PHE A 548 4.27 -0.86 30.04
C PHE A 548 3.16 -1.89 29.81
N PRO A 549 2.33 -2.18 30.83
CA PRO A 549 1.12 -2.99 30.65
C PRO A 549 0.01 -2.18 29.95
N GLY A 550 -0.81 -2.87 29.15
CA GLY A 550 -2.03 -2.31 28.57
C GLY A 550 -1.81 -1.56 27.25
N ARG A 551 -2.79 -0.73 26.89
CA ARG A 551 -2.76 0.08 25.66
C ARG A 551 -2.22 1.48 25.95
N PRO A 552 -1.42 2.07 25.05
CA PRO A 552 -0.93 3.43 25.24
C PRO A 552 -2.05 4.45 25.13
N ASN A 553 -1.96 5.51 25.94
CA ASN A 553 -2.72 6.74 25.68
C ASN A 553 -1.97 7.57 24.64
N VAL A 554 -2.36 7.40 23.37
CA VAL A 554 -1.74 8.06 22.21
C VAL A 554 -1.75 9.58 22.32
N ASP A 555 -2.81 10.14 22.91
CA ASP A 555 -2.96 11.59 23.11
C ASP A 555 -1.88 12.12 24.06
N THR A 556 -1.71 11.47 25.21
CA THR A 556 -0.69 11.84 26.18
C THR A 556 0.72 11.69 25.62
N LEU A 557 1.00 10.59 24.91
CA LEU A 557 2.32 10.36 24.29
C LEU A 557 2.67 11.46 23.28
N LEU A 558 1.74 11.79 22.37
CA LEU A 558 1.96 12.86 21.40
C LEU A 558 2.10 14.24 22.03
N ARG A 559 1.39 14.51 23.14
CA ARG A 559 1.55 15.77 23.87
C ARG A 559 2.94 15.87 24.49
N MET A 560 3.37 14.84 25.21
CA MET A 560 4.69 14.81 25.85
C MET A 560 5.82 14.98 24.84
N GLU A 561 5.71 14.32 23.69
CA GLU A 561 6.69 14.45 22.61
C GLU A 561 6.62 15.83 21.93
N GLY A 562 5.43 16.41 21.76
CA GLY A 562 5.26 17.76 21.22
C GLY A 562 5.91 18.84 22.07
N GLU A 563 5.83 18.72 23.40
CA GLU A 563 6.48 19.65 24.35
C GLU A 563 8.01 19.66 24.18
N HIS A 564 8.60 18.50 23.88
CA HIS A 564 10.03 18.29 23.67
C HIS A 564 10.44 18.28 22.18
N GLN A 565 9.58 18.80 21.31
CA GLN A 565 9.81 18.82 19.88
C GLN A 565 11.08 19.61 19.50
N VAL A 566 11.98 18.94 18.79
CA VAL A 566 13.10 19.52 18.04
C VAL A 566 12.75 19.54 16.55
N GLY A 567 12.87 20.70 15.91
CA GLY A 567 12.53 20.86 14.49
C GLY A 567 11.08 20.53 14.17
N ALA A 568 10.81 20.10 12.93
CA ALA A 568 9.50 19.57 12.58
C ALA A 568 9.34 18.14 13.11
N MET A 569 8.11 17.77 13.46
CA MET A 569 7.77 16.43 13.97
C MET A 569 7.11 15.59 12.87
N GLY A 570 7.67 14.41 12.61
CA GLY A 570 7.05 13.37 11.77
C GLY A 570 6.43 12.28 12.64
N VAL A 571 5.16 11.96 12.45
CA VAL A 571 4.47 10.89 13.17
C VAL A 571 4.01 9.85 12.16
N MET A 572 4.59 8.66 12.22
CA MET A 572 4.23 7.53 11.36
C MET A 572 3.49 6.47 12.16
N VAL A 573 2.45 5.88 11.56
CA VAL A 573 1.74 4.73 12.14
C VAL A 573 1.64 3.57 11.16
N CYS A 574 1.98 2.36 11.63
CA CYS A 574 1.76 1.11 10.95
C CYS A 574 1.12 0.09 11.91
N GLY A 575 -0.16 -0.22 11.71
CA GLY A 575 -0.90 -1.08 12.63
C GLY A 575 -2.34 -1.34 12.18
N ASN A 576 -3.17 -1.83 13.10
CA ASN A 576 -4.59 -2.01 12.81
C ASN A 576 -5.31 -0.66 12.63
N GLY A 577 -6.44 -0.67 11.93
CA GLY A 577 -7.17 0.57 11.62
C GLY A 577 -7.62 1.36 12.85
N ALA A 578 -7.83 0.71 14.00
CA ALA A 578 -8.18 1.42 15.24
C ALA A 578 -7.00 2.24 15.79
N LEU A 579 -5.80 1.66 15.82
CA LEU A 579 -4.58 2.37 16.21
C LEU A 579 -4.30 3.53 15.24
N SER A 580 -4.40 3.30 13.94
CA SER A 580 -4.15 4.34 12.94
C SER A 580 -5.16 5.49 13.05
N ASP A 581 -6.45 5.21 13.26
CA ASP A 581 -7.47 6.24 13.48
C ASP A 581 -7.25 7.02 14.80
N ASP A 582 -6.76 6.36 15.86
CA ASP A 582 -6.43 7.01 17.14
C ASP A 582 -5.21 7.95 17.01
N VAL A 583 -4.13 7.50 16.34
CA VAL A 583 -2.94 8.33 16.07
C VAL A 583 -3.30 9.50 15.14
N ARG A 584 -4.04 9.25 14.07
CA ARG A 584 -4.56 10.31 13.17
C ARG A 584 -5.34 11.36 13.96
N ARG A 585 -6.29 10.93 14.80
CA ARG A 585 -7.12 11.84 15.59
C ARG A 585 -6.26 12.72 16.51
N ALA A 586 -5.33 12.11 17.24
CA ALA A 586 -4.46 12.82 18.18
C ALA A 586 -3.51 13.80 17.47
N CYS A 587 -2.96 13.42 16.31
CA CYS A 587 -2.18 14.30 15.43
C CYS A 587 -3.01 15.50 14.95
N ARG A 588 -4.21 15.22 14.42
CA ARG A 588 -5.14 16.22 13.88
C ARG A 588 -5.54 17.27 14.93
N GLN A 589 -5.81 16.85 16.16
CA GLN A 589 -6.18 17.75 17.26
C GLN A 589 -5.04 18.71 17.65
N ARG A 590 -3.79 18.32 17.39
CA ARG A 590 -2.57 19.07 17.70
C ARG A 590 -2.07 19.96 16.57
N GLN A 591 -2.66 19.85 15.38
CA GLN A 591 -2.35 20.73 14.26
C GLN A 591 -2.56 22.20 14.66
N GLY A 592 -1.49 23.00 14.57
CA GLY A 592 -1.48 24.42 14.92
C GLY A 592 -0.83 24.74 16.27
N GLY A 593 -0.74 23.76 17.17
CA GLY A 593 0.10 23.86 18.39
C GLY A 593 1.54 23.41 18.14
N TYR A 594 1.71 22.36 17.34
CA TYR A 594 3.01 21.79 16.96
C TYR A 594 3.13 21.73 15.43
N GLN A 595 4.35 21.87 14.89
CA GLN A 595 4.61 21.59 13.47
C GLN A 595 4.72 20.09 13.26
N LEU A 596 3.59 19.45 12.92
CA LEU A 596 3.46 18.00 12.81
C LEU A 596 3.01 17.57 11.41
N ASP A 597 3.65 16.52 10.90
CA ASP A 597 3.28 15.79 9.69
C ASP A 597 2.87 14.37 10.08
N PHE A 598 1.64 13.96 9.72
CA PHE A 598 1.13 12.61 9.98
C PHE A 598 1.30 11.75 8.72
N ILE A 599 1.85 10.56 8.91
CA ILE A 599 2.12 9.58 7.86
C ILE A 599 1.47 8.27 8.27
N GLU A 600 0.69 7.70 7.37
CA GLU A 600 -0.01 6.46 7.62
C GLU A 600 0.36 5.42 6.59
N GLU A 601 0.76 4.26 7.09
CA GLU A 601 1.16 3.11 6.28
C GLU A 601 0.29 1.93 6.69
N SER A 602 -0.71 1.62 5.87
CA SER A 602 -1.67 0.55 6.13
C SER A 602 -1.51 -0.56 5.10
N PHE A 603 -0.94 -1.69 5.55
CA PHE A 603 -0.89 -2.93 4.79
C PHE A 603 -2.24 -3.65 4.98
N THR A 604 -3.28 -3.27 4.24
CA THR A 604 -4.66 -3.80 4.40
C THR A 604 -4.95 -5.06 3.56
N TRP A 605 -3.92 -5.76 3.09
CA TRP A 605 -4.05 -6.88 2.16
C TRP A 605 -4.42 -8.21 2.82
#